data_AF-A0A068S397-F1
#
_entry.id   AF-A0A068S397-F1
#
_cell.length_a   1.000
_cell.length_b   1.000
_cell.length_c   1.000
_cell.angle_alpha   90.00
_cell.angle_beta   90.00
_cell.angle_gamma   90.00
#
_symmetry.space_group_name_H-M   'P 1'
#
loop_
_entity.id
_entity.type
_entity.pdbx_description
1 polymer ?
#
loop_
_entity_poly.entity_id
_entity_poly.type
_entity_poly.pdbx_seq_one_letter_code
_entity_poly.pdbx_strand_id
1 'polypeptide(L)'
;MAGEQMQTIKVALILCSCFFAYGTYWSDWAFDYYLLWANPAEHPNAVSRATLYYITQTQAPKILKYIPFANLMIAAVGFSAGLAHMTDSNLLFDGASLVLMLFGLSTHATSVRPGLDVITSTENEDEITSSLKNIAAAHFIIVLAITGIIGLQIAHYFVMKKSAKPASANAAKKNQ
;
A
#
# COMPACT_ATOMS: atom_id res chain seq x y z
N MET A 1 27.62 -10.48 8.75
CA MET A 1 26.45 -10.73 9.62
C MET A 1 25.63 -9.47 9.87
N ALA A 2 26.18 -8.38 10.45
CA ALA A 2 25.38 -7.17 10.76
C ALA A 2 24.67 -6.51 9.55
N GLY A 3 25.36 -6.39 8.40
CA GLY A 3 24.76 -5.80 7.19
C GLY A 3 23.58 -6.61 6.63
N GLU A 4 23.67 -7.93 6.62
CA GLU A 4 22.61 -8.82 6.14
C GLU A 4 21.36 -8.79 7.04
N GLN A 5 21.57 -8.72 8.36
CA GLN A 5 20.48 -8.58 9.33
C GLN A 5 19.73 -7.27 9.12
N MET A 6 20.44 -6.16 8.95
CA MET A 6 19.85 -4.85 8.68
C MET A 6 19.03 -4.83 7.37
N GLN A 7 19.55 -5.44 6.30
CA GLN A 7 18.81 -5.54 5.04
C GLN A 7 17.57 -6.45 5.16
N THR A 8 17.62 -7.50 5.96
CA THR A 8 16.44 -8.34 6.24
C THR A 8 15.39 -7.58 7.05
N ILE A 9 15.83 -6.82 8.07
CA ILE A 9 14.96 -6.00 8.91
C ILE A 9 14.23 -4.95 8.06
N LYS A 10 14.93 -4.24 7.16
CA LYS A 10 14.27 -3.22 6.32
C LYS A 10 13.15 -3.84 5.46
N VAL A 11 13.42 -4.99 4.83
CA VAL A 11 12.45 -5.67 3.96
C VAL A 11 11.25 -6.11 4.80
N ALA A 12 11.49 -6.63 6.01
CA ALA A 12 10.44 -7.00 6.93
C ALA A 12 9.57 -5.80 7.35
N LEU A 13 10.17 -4.63 7.65
CA LEU A 13 9.44 -3.41 7.99
C LEU A 13 8.54 -2.94 6.83
N ILE A 14 9.07 -2.91 5.60
CA ILE A 14 8.32 -2.50 4.42
C ILE A 14 7.18 -3.48 4.15
N LEU A 15 7.46 -4.79 4.15
CA LEU A 15 6.44 -5.81 3.92
C LEU A 15 5.35 -5.79 4.99
N CYS A 16 5.71 -5.66 6.27
CA CYS A 16 4.74 -5.56 7.36
C CYS A 16 3.80 -4.37 7.15
N SER A 17 4.36 -3.21 6.77
CA SER A 17 3.55 -2.02 6.50
C SER A 17 2.65 -2.19 5.27
N CYS A 18 3.16 -2.80 4.20
CA CYS A 18 2.36 -3.09 3.01
C CYS A 18 1.23 -4.07 3.28
N PHE A 19 1.44 -5.14 4.06
CA PHE A 19 0.37 -6.08 4.41
C PHE A 19 -0.69 -5.46 5.32
N PHE A 20 -0.29 -4.59 6.24
CA PHE A 20 -1.25 -3.82 7.03
C PHE A 20 -2.13 -2.94 6.12
N ALA A 21 -1.52 -2.17 5.21
CA ALA A 21 -2.25 -1.32 4.27
C ALA A 21 -3.12 -2.15 3.31
N TYR A 22 -2.63 -3.30 2.86
CA TYR A 22 -3.43 -4.23 2.05
C TYR A 22 -4.68 -4.68 2.82
N GLY A 23 -4.55 -4.99 4.11
CA GLY A 23 -5.68 -5.34 4.96
C GLY A 23 -6.72 -4.21 5.09
N THR A 24 -6.29 -2.94 5.16
CA THR A 24 -7.24 -1.81 5.21
C THR A 24 -8.03 -1.70 3.91
N TYR A 25 -7.35 -1.72 2.76
CA TYR A 25 -8.03 -1.65 1.45
C TYR A 25 -8.86 -2.91 1.15
N TRP A 26 -8.49 -4.06 1.71
CA TRP A 26 -9.31 -5.26 1.64
C TRP A 26 -10.66 -5.09 2.35
N SER A 27 -10.71 -4.30 3.43
CA SER A 27 -11.97 -3.96 4.08
C SER A 27 -12.83 -3.03 3.21
N ASP A 28 -12.21 -2.05 2.54
CA ASP A 28 -12.91 -1.12 1.62
C ASP A 28 -13.47 -1.87 0.39
N TRP A 29 -12.75 -2.91 -0.06
CA TRP A 29 -13.13 -3.77 -1.19
C TRP A 29 -14.52 -4.39 -1.06
N ALA A 30 -14.97 -4.68 0.17
CA ALA A 30 -16.30 -5.24 0.43
C ALA A 30 -17.44 -4.34 -0.08
N PHE A 31 -17.18 -3.04 -0.27
CA PHE A 31 -18.12 -2.08 -0.83
C PHE A 31 -17.74 -1.71 -2.27
N ASP A 32 -16.45 -1.49 -2.53
CA ASP A 32 -15.94 -1.06 -3.84
C ASP A 32 -16.19 -2.08 -4.95
N TYR A 33 -16.19 -3.38 -4.62
CA TYR A 33 -16.47 -4.44 -5.59
C TYR A 33 -17.81 -4.22 -6.30
N TYR A 34 -18.83 -3.84 -5.54
CA TYR A 34 -20.19 -3.66 -6.07
C TYR A 34 -20.33 -2.42 -6.95
N LEU A 35 -19.41 -1.47 -6.83
CA LEU A 35 -19.40 -0.24 -7.62
C LEU A 35 -18.72 -0.42 -8.98
N LEU A 36 -17.74 -1.33 -9.05
CA LEU A 36 -16.89 -1.50 -10.23
C LEU A 36 -17.25 -2.74 -11.07
N TRP A 37 -17.58 -3.87 -10.43
CA TRP A 37 -17.72 -5.16 -11.15
C TRP A 37 -19.10 -5.80 -11.03
N ALA A 38 -19.87 -5.46 -10.00
CA ALA A 38 -21.19 -6.08 -9.84
C ALA A 38 -22.25 -5.41 -10.75
N ASN A 39 -23.27 -6.19 -11.11
CA ASN A 39 -24.39 -5.68 -11.90
C ASN A 39 -25.30 -4.79 -11.01
N PRO A 40 -25.52 -3.51 -11.34
CA PRO A 40 -26.38 -2.63 -10.55
C PRO A 40 -27.82 -3.13 -10.43
N ALA A 41 -28.32 -3.89 -11.42
CA ALA A 41 -29.67 -4.44 -11.40
C ALA A 41 -29.88 -5.50 -10.30
N GLU A 42 -28.82 -6.22 -9.93
CA GLU A 42 -28.85 -7.26 -8.90
C GLU A 42 -28.60 -6.70 -7.49
N HIS A 43 -28.01 -5.50 -7.40
CA HIS A 43 -27.60 -4.87 -6.15
C HIS A 43 -28.04 -3.40 -6.07
N PRO A 44 -29.35 -3.11 -5.99
CA PRO A 44 -29.88 -1.75 -5.98
C PRO A 44 -29.39 -0.92 -4.77
N ASN A 45 -29.11 -1.57 -3.65
CA ASN A 45 -28.67 -0.92 -2.42
C ASN A 45 -27.14 -0.74 -2.32
N ALA A 46 -26.36 -1.08 -3.35
CA ALA A 46 -24.90 -1.02 -3.30
C ALA A 46 -24.39 0.40 -3.02
N VAL A 47 -24.95 1.39 -3.74
CA VAL A 47 -24.59 2.82 -3.59
C VAL A 47 -24.90 3.29 -2.18
N SER A 48 -26.14 3.13 -1.70
CA SER A 48 -26.54 3.60 -0.37
C SER A 48 -25.72 2.97 0.77
N ARG A 49 -25.36 1.69 0.64
CA ARG A 49 -24.49 1.00 1.62
C ARG A 49 -23.07 1.56 1.61
N ALA A 50 -22.49 1.79 0.43
CA ALA A 50 -21.16 2.37 0.29
C ALA A 50 -21.14 3.83 0.80
N THR A 51 -22.17 4.62 0.51
CA THR A 51 -22.35 5.98 1.03
C THR A 51 -22.33 5.98 2.56
N LEU A 52 -23.16 5.15 3.19
CA LEU A 52 -23.20 5.06 4.66
C LEU A 52 -21.86 4.65 5.25
N TYR A 53 -21.18 3.69 4.63
CA TYR A 53 -19.85 3.23 5.04
C TYR A 53 -18.83 4.37 5.04
N TYR A 54 -18.70 5.07 3.91
CA TYR A 54 -17.70 6.13 3.75
C TYR A 54 -18.01 7.37 4.59
N ILE A 55 -19.29 7.76 4.75
CA ILE A 55 -19.68 8.83 5.67
C ILE A 55 -19.34 8.46 7.13
N THR A 56 -19.60 7.22 7.53
CA THR A 56 -19.25 6.76 8.89
C THR A 56 -17.74 6.82 9.11
N GLN A 57 -16.96 6.46 8.08
CA GLN A 57 -15.49 6.51 8.12
C GLN A 57 -14.96 7.96 8.21
N THR A 58 -15.59 8.94 7.54
CA THR A 58 -15.18 10.35 7.66
C THR A 58 -15.49 10.93 9.04
N GLN A 59 -16.58 10.47 9.67
CA GLN A 59 -16.99 10.85 11.03
C GLN A 59 -16.22 10.12 12.14
N ALA A 60 -15.41 9.13 11.80
CA ALA A 60 -14.64 8.35 12.77
C ALA A 60 -13.70 9.23 13.63
N PRO A 61 -13.49 8.86 14.91
CA PRO A 61 -12.58 9.57 15.81
C PRO A 61 -11.19 9.76 15.20
N LYS A 62 -10.57 10.93 15.43
CA LYS A 62 -9.26 11.30 14.85
C LYS A 62 -8.17 10.26 15.12
N ILE A 63 -8.25 9.53 16.23
CA ILE A 63 -7.29 8.47 16.58
C ILE A 63 -7.20 7.38 15.49
N LEU A 64 -8.33 6.99 14.89
CA LEU A 64 -8.35 5.96 13.85
C LEU A 64 -7.70 6.45 12.55
N LYS A 65 -7.73 7.77 12.30
CA LYS A 65 -7.07 8.40 11.15
C LYS A 65 -5.54 8.43 11.29
N TYR A 66 -5.01 8.34 12.51
CA TYR A 66 -3.56 8.29 12.74
C TYR A 66 -2.96 6.89 12.57
N ILE A 67 -3.76 5.83 12.62
CA ILE A 67 -3.26 4.46 12.49
C ILE A 67 -2.62 4.21 11.11
N PRO A 68 -3.25 4.55 9.96
CA PRO A 68 -2.62 4.40 8.66
C PRO A 68 -1.37 5.27 8.50
N PHE A 69 -1.34 6.45 9.14
CA PHE A 69 -0.17 7.31 9.15
C PHE A 69 1.00 6.69 9.92
N ALA A 70 0.74 6.14 11.10
CA ALA A 70 1.76 5.42 11.88
C ALA A 70 2.31 4.22 11.09
N ASN A 71 1.44 3.48 10.39
CA ASN A 71 1.85 2.41 9.50
C ASN A 71 2.77 2.92 8.37
N LEU A 72 2.45 4.06 7.76
CA LEU A 72 3.28 4.66 6.71
C LEU A 72 4.67 5.06 7.25
N MET A 73 4.77 5.52 8.50
CA MET A 73 6.06 5.82 9.13
C MET A 73 6.95 4.58 9.26
N ILE A 74 6.37 3.39 9.48
CA ILE A 74 7.12 2.13 9.53
C ILE A 74 7.76 1.83 8.16
N ALA A 75 6.99 1.97 7.07
CA ALA A 75 7.53 1.85 5.72
C ALA A 75 8.61 2.90 5.43
N ALA A 76 8.39 4.15 5.85
CA ALA A 76 9.35 5.23 5.67
C ALA A 76 10.70 4.91 6.33
N VAL A 77 10.69 4.40 7.57
CA VAL A 77 11.92 3.97 8.27
C VAL A 77 12.63 2.85 7.50
N GLY A 78 11.87 1.87 6.96
CA GLY A 78 12.43 0.81 6.13
C GLY A 78 13.11 1.33 4.86
N PHE A 79 12.45 2.25 4.14
CA PHE A 79 13.02 2.90 2.95
C PHE A 79 14.23 3.77 3.27
N SER A 80 14.19 4.56 4.34
CA SER A 80 15.32 5.39 4.76
C SER A 80 16.55 4.54 5.13
N ALA A 81 16.35 3.43 5.84
CA ALA A 81 17.44 2.50 6.15
C ALA A 81 18.03 1.85 4.89
N GLY A 82 17.20 1.55 3.88
CA GLY A 82 17.63 1.07 2.57
C GLY A 82 18.47 2.10 1.81
N LEU A 83 17.98 3.34 1.71
CA LEU A 83 18.62 4.43 0.98
C LEU A 83 19.91 4.94 1.65
N ALA A 84 20.02 4.86 2.99
CA ALA A 84 21.26 5.18 3.69
C ALA A 84 22.42 4.26 3.26
N HIS A 85 22.10 3.03 2.83
CA HIS A 85 23.04 2.12 2.19
C HIS A 85 22.81 2.11 0.67
N MET A 86 23.39 3.08 -0.03
CA MET A 86 23.27 3.26 -1.48
C MET A 86 23.98 2.17 -2.30
N THR A 87 23.52 0.92 -2.21
CA THR A 87 23.92 -0.14 -3.14
C THR A 87 23.04 -0.09 -4.38
N ASP A 88 23.53 -0.55 -5.52
CA ASP A 88 22.76 -0.58 -6.78
C ASP A 88 21.44 -1.36 -6.64
N SER A 89 21.46 -2.44 -5.85
CA SER A 89 20.26 -3.23 -5.51
C SER A 89 19.26 -2.42 -4.68
N ASN A 90 19.72 -1.70 -3.65
CA ASN A 90 18.85 -0.88 -2.82
C ASN A 90 18.24 0.26 -3.62
N LEU A 91 19.03 0.93 -4.46
CA LEU A 91 18.53 2.01 -5.30
C LEU A 91 17.43 1.52 -6.26
N LEU A 92 17.63 0.35 -6.89
CA LEU A 92 16.65 -0.21 -7.82
C LEU A 92 15.36 -0.65 -7.12
N PHE A 93 15.45 -1.50 -6.10
CA PHE A 93 14.26 -2.08 -5.47
C PHE A 93 13.57 -1.11 -4.51
N ASP A 94 14.32 -0.40 -3.66
CA ASP A 94 13.74 0.52 -2.68
C ASP A 94 13.34 1.84 -3.35
N GLY A 95 14.11 2.31 -4.35
CA GLY A 95 13.74 3.49 -5.14
C GLY A 95 12.46 3.29 -5.93
N ALA A 96 12.32 2.17 -6.66
CA ALA A 96 11.08 1.86 -7.37
C ALA A 96 9.89 1.68 -6.40
N SER A 97 10.13 1.04 -5.25
CA SER A 97 9.10 0.89 -4.21
C SER A 97 8.65 2.24 -3.64
N LEU A 98 9.58 3.19 -3.45
CA LEU A 98 9.28 4.54 -2.97
C LEU A 98 8.45 5.32 -4.00
N VAL A 99 8.78 5.21 -5.30
CA VAL A 99 7.96 5.80 -6.37
C VAL A 99 6.53 5.25 -6.36
N LEU A 100 6.37 3.93 -6.24
CA LEU A 100 5.05 3.30 -6.12
C LEU A 100 4.29 3.76 -4.87
N MET A 101 4.98 3.92 -3.74
CA MET A 101 4.39 4.44 -2.51
C MET A 101 3.90 5.88 -2.69
N LEU A 102 4.74 6.75 -3.25
CA LEU A 102 4.37 8.14 -3.54
C LEU A 102 3.21 8.23 -4.53
N PHE A 103 3.18 7.36 -5.53
CA PHE A 103 2.07 7.27 -6.48
C PHE A 103 0.76 6.88 -5.78
N GLY A 104 0.78 5.88 -4.89
CA GLY A 104 -0.39 5.51 -4.08
C GLY A 104 -0.87 6.64 -3.17
N LEU A 105 0.06 7.32 -2.47
CA LEU A 105 -0.25 8.46 -1.61
C LEU A 105 -0.85 9.63 -2.39
N SER A 106 -0.28 9.93 -3.57
CA SER A 106 -0.78 10.98 -4.45
C SER A 106 -2.18 10.66 -4.93
N THR A 107 -2.42 9.41 -5.37
CA THR A 107 -3.74 8.93 -5.81
C THR A 107 -4.78 9.04 -4.69
N HIS A 108 -4.42 8.70 -3.45
CA HIS A 108 -5.31 8.89 -2.30
C HIS A 108 -5.62 10.37 -2.06
N ALA A 109 -4.62 11.26 -2.17
CA ALA A 109 -4.80 12.68 -1.97
C ALA A 109 -5.65 13.35 -3.07
N THR A 110 -5.49 12.93 -4.33
CA THR A 110 -6.14 13.57 -5.49
C THR A 110 -7.50 12.97 -5.86
N SER A 111 -7.75 11.71 -5.52
CA SER A 111 -8.97 11.00 -5.95
C SER A 111 -9.85 10.60 -4.77
N VAL A 112 -9.26 9.99 -3.73
CA VAL A 112 -10.04 9.48 -2.59
C VAL A 112 -10.55 10.63 -1.72
N ARG A 113 -9.66 11.54 -1.29
CA ARG A 113 -10.05 12.65 -0.41
C ARG A 113 -11.12 13.57 -1.02
N PRO A 114 -11.00 14.04 -2.27
CA PRO A 114 -12.05 14.86 -2.87
C PRO A 114 -13.34 14.08 -3.07
N GLY A 115 -13.27 12.79 -3.41
CA GLY A 115 -14.47 11.94 -3.51
C GLY A 115 -15.23 11.84 -2.18
N LEU A 116 -14.52 11.69 -1.06
CA LEU A 116 -15.13 11.65 0.26
C LEU A 116 -15.80 12.98 0.63
N ASP A 117 -15.18 14.10 0.26
CA ASP A 117 -15.72 15.44 0.51
C ASP A 117 -17.05 15.67 -0.25
N VAL A 118 -17.11 15.24 -1.51
CA VAL A 118 -18.35 15.28 -2.31
C VAL A 118 -19.45 14.44 -1.66
N ILE A 119 -19.15 13.20 -1.27
CA ILE A 119 -20.12 12.29 -0.65
C ILE A 119 -20.71 12.88 0.64
N THR A 120 -19.93 13.67 1.39
CA THR A 120 -20.41 14.31 2.63
C THR A 120 -21.13 15.64 2.42
N SER A 121 -20.98 16.27 1.25
CA SER A 121 -21.44 17.66 1.02
C SER A 121 -22.65 17.77 0.08
N THR A 122 -22.93 16.73 -0.72
CA THR A 122 -24.04 16.73 -1.69
C THR A 122 -25.09 15.69 -1.32
N GLU A 123 -26.35 15.96 -1.67
CA GLU A 123 -27.46 14.99 -1.60
C GLU A 123 -27.78 14.40 -2.99
N ASN A 124 -27.10 14.86 -4.04
CA ASN A 124 -27.34 14.40 -5.41
C ASN A 124 -26.79 12.97 -5.61
N GLU A 125 -27.69 12.01 -5.81
CA GLU A 125 -27.35 10.58 -5.96
C GLU A 125 -26.40 10.31 -7.14
N ASP A 126 -26.52 11.05 -8.25
CA ASP A 126 -25.67 10.86 -9.42
C ASP A 126 -24.21 11.28 -9.15
N GLU A 127 -24.04 12.41 -8.44
CA GLU A 127 -22.73 12.92 -8.02
C GLU A 127 -22.07 11.99 -6.99
N ILE A 128 -22.86 11.49 -6.02
CA ILE A 128 -22.41 10.52 -5.02
C ILE A 128 -21.94 9.24 -5.72
N THR A 129 -22.76 8.71 -6.64
CA THR A 129 -22.45 7.47 -7.36
C THR A 129 -21.18 7.61 -8.20
N SER A 130 -21.02 8.75 -8.90
CA SER A 130 -19.82 9.05 -9.67
C SER A 130 -18.57 9.13 -8.77
N SER A 131 -18.68 9.83 -7.63
CA SER A 131 -17.59 9.98 -6.66
C SER A 131 -17.19 8.65 -6.01
N LEU A 132 -18.17 7.82 -5.67
CA LEU A 132 -17.95 6.47 -5.13
C LEU A 132 -17.21 5.57 -6.13
N LYS A 133 -17.58 5.60 -7.41
CA LYS A 133 -16.86 4.86 -8.46
C LYS A 133 -15.42 5.35 -8.61
N ASN A 134 -15.18 6.66 -8.50
CA ASN A 134 -13.84 7.23 -8.54
C ASN A 134 -12.99 6.79 -7.33
N ILE A 135 -13.57 6.77 -6.13
CA ILE A 135 -12.91 6.24 -4.92
C ILE A 135 -12.54 4.77 -5.10
N ALA A 136 -13.50 3.94 -5.54
CA ALA A 136 -13.28 2.52 -5.75
C ALA A 136 -12.15 2.25 -6.77
N ALA A 137 -12.14 3.00 -7.88
CA ALA A 137 -11.08 2.90 -8.88
C ALA A 137 -9.71 3.31 -8.31
N ALA A 138 -9.67 4.38 -7.51
CA ALA A 138 -8.46 4.84 -6.85
C ALA A 138 -7.92 3.81 -5.85
N HIS A 139 -8.79 3.19 -5.03
CA HIS A 139 -8.40 2.11 -4.12
C HIS A 139 -7.82 0.92 -4.87
N PHE A 140 -8.43 0.50 -5.98
CA PHE A 140 -7.89 -0.58 -6.82
C PHE A 140 -6.48 -0.26 -7.33
N ILE A 141 -6.26 0.96 -7.84
CA ILE A 141 -4.93 1.40 -8.32
C ILE A 141 -3.90 1.42 -7.18
N ILE A 142 -4.27 1.89 -5.99
CA ILE A 142 -3.40 1.91 -4.82
C ILE A 142 -3.02 0.48 -4.41
N VAL A 143 -3.97 -0.46 -4.41
CA VAL A 143 -3.71 -1.88 -4.12
C VAL A 143 -2.76 -2.50 -5.14
N LEU A 144 -2.86 -2.15 -6.43
CA LEU A 144 -1.90 -2.58 -7.44
C LEU A 144 -0.50 -2.02 -7.17
N ALA A 145 -0.37 -0.75 -6.77
CA ALA A 145 0.90 -0.16 -6.40
C ALA A 145 1.52 -0.86 -5.17
N ILE A 146 0.72 -1.13 -4.13
CA ILE A 146 1.16 -1.88 -2.94
C ILE A 146 1.60 -3.29 -3.31
N THR A 147 0.87 -3.96 -4.20
CA THR A 147 1.23 -5.29 -4.71
C THR A 147 2.57 -5.25 -5.45
N GLY A 148 2.81 -4.21 -6.23
CA GLY A 148 4.10 -3.95 -6.87
C GLY A 148 5.23 -3.80 -5.86
N ILE A 149 5.02 -3.06 -4.77
CA ILE A 149 6.00 -2.91 -3.68
C ILE A 149 6.30 -4.27 -3.04
N ILE A 150 5.27 -5.05 -2.70
CA ILE A 150 5.44 -6.39 -2.11
C ILE A 150 6.29 -7.27 -3.04
N GLY A 151 5.99 -7.27 -4.35
CA GLY A 151 6.74 -8.02 -5.35
C GLY A 151 8.21 -7.60 -5.41
N LEU A 152 8.50 -6.29 -5.43
CA LEU A 152 9.86 -5.76 -5.44
C LEU A 152 10.63 -6.15 -4.17
N GLN A 153 10.00 -6.08 -3.00
CA GLN A 153 10.65 -6.38 -1.73
C GLN A 153 10.91 -7.88 -1.54
N ILE A 154 10.01 -8.75 -2.02
CA ILE A 154 10.24 -10.19 -2.08
C ILE A 154 11.39 -10.51 -3.05
N ALA A 155 11.39 -9.91 -4.24
CA ALA A 155 12.47 -10.07 -5.21
C ALA A 155 13.82 -9.64 -4.62
N HIS A 156 13.85 -8.49 -3.94
CA HIS A 156 15.03 -7.98 -3.25
C HIS A 156 15.58 -8.98 -2.23
N TYR A 157 14.70 -9.56 -1.40
CA TYR A 157 15.09 -10.57 -0.43
C TYR A 157 15.73 -11.81 -1.07
N PHE A 158 15.17 -12.30 -2.18
CA PHE A 158 15.75 -13.43 -2.91
C PHE A 158 17.10 -13.10 -3.54
N VAL A 159 17.25 -11.92 -4.15
CA VAL A 159 18.52 -11.45 -4.72
C VAL A 159 19.58 -11.35 -3.65
N MET A 160 19.24 -10.76 -2.49
CA MET A 160 20.14 -10.64 -1.35
C MET A 160 20.62 -12.01 -0.85
N LYS A 161 19.70 -12.98 -0.66
CA LYS A 161 20.07 -14.33 -0.22
C LYS A 161 20.94 -15.08 -1.24
N LYS A 162 20.66 -14.90 -2.53
CA LYS A 162 21.48 -15.50 -3.59
C LYS A 162 22.89 -14.93 -3.60
N SER A 163 23.07 -13.64 -3.32
CA SER A 163 24.39 -12.99 -3.24
C SER A 163 25.19 -13.39 -1.99
N ALA A 164 24.53 -13.75 -0.88
CA ALA A 164 25.19 -14.20 0.35
C ALA A 164 25.74 -15.64 0.26
N LYS A 165 25.05 -16.54 -0.45
CA LYS A 165 25.41 -17.96 -0.58
C LYS A 165 26.82 -18.22 -1.20
N PRO A 166 27.23 -17.59 -2.32
CA PRO A 166 28.55 -17.80 -2.92
C PRO A 166 29.69 -17.22 -2.07
N ALA A 167 29.45 -16.15 -1.32
CA ALA A 167 30.45 -15.57 -0.42
C ALA A 167 30.85 -16.52 0.70
N SER A 168 29.89 -17.25 1.29
CA SER A 168 30.18 -18.24 2.34
C SER A 168 30.91 -19.48 1.81
N ALA A 169 30.59 -19.93 0.59
CA ALA A 169 31.23 -21.09 -0.04
C ALA A 169 32.71 -20.80 -0.39
N ASN A 170 33.03 -19.58 -0.82
CA ASN A 170 34.40 -19.16 -1.10
C ASN A 170 35.21 -18.92 0.18
N ALA A 171 34.58 -18.42 1.25
CA ALA A 171 35.24 -18.25 2.54
C ALA A 171 35.59 -19.60 3.19
N ALA A 172 34.71 -20.60 3.08
CA ALA A 172 34.96 -21.95 3.59
C ALA A 172 36.15 -22.64 2.88
N LYS A 173 36.32 -22.40 1.57
CA LYS A 173 37.46 -22.93 0.80
C LYS A 173 38.80 -22.26 1.10
N LYS A 174 38.81 -21.05 1.66
CA LYS A 174 40.06 -20.31 1.96
C LYS A 174 40.62 -20.63 3.35
N ASN A 175 39.82 -21.28 4.19
CA ASN A 175 40.19 -21.71 5.54
C ASN A 175 40.47 -23.23 5.63
N GLN A 176 40.53 -23.91 4.48
CA GLN A 176 41.05 -25.27 4.31
C GLN A 176 42.37 -25.20 3.56
#